data_AF-A0A1Z8LSL7-F1
#
_entry.id   AF-A0A1Z8LSL7-F1
#
_cell.length_a   1.000
_cell.length_b   1.000
_cell.length_c   1.000
_cell.angle_alpha   90.00
_cell.angle_beta   90.00
_cell.angle_gamma   90.00
#
_symmetry.space_group_name_H-M   'P 1'
#
loop_
_entity.id
_entity.type
_entity.pdbx_description
1 polymer ?
#
loop_
_entity_poly.entity_id
_entity_poly.type
_entity_poly.pdbx_seq_one_letter_code
_entity_poly.pdbx_strand_id
1 'polypeptide(L)'
;MAEANTIFFRVIHQVSEASFKNVQNALQDNAKATNQSYNSKTAQGVFRIQNDLVKPSYQKAIIDGQRISEMTVKPTETAVAPIYE
;
A
#
# COMPACT_ATOMS: atom_id res chain seq x y z
N MET A 1 20.03 3.27 -22.78
CA MET A 1 20.58 3.79 -21.50
C MET A 1 19.73 4.93 -20.92
N ALA A 2 19.57 6.08 -21.61
CA ALA A 2 18.79 7.21 -21.08
C ALA A 2 17.31 6.87 -20.80
N GLU A 3 16.65 6.17 -21.72
CA GLU A 3 15.23 5.78 -21.58
C GLU A 3 15.00 4.76 -20.45
N ALA A 4 15.87 3.76 -20.33
CA ALA A 4 15.84 2.79 -19.22
C ALA A 4 16.02 3.48 -17.86
N ASN A 5 16.92 4.48 -17.75
CA ASN A 5 17.05 5.29 -16.54
C ASN A 5 15.78 6.11 -16.25
N THR A 6 15.17 6.72 -17.25
CA THR A 6 13.90 7.45 -17.08
C THR A 6 12.77 6.53 -16.60
N ILE A 7 12.67 5.31 -17.15
CA ILE A 7 11.70 4.30 -16.70
C ILE A 7 11.98 3.91 -15.24
N PHE A 8 13.24 3.63 -14.90
CA PHE A 8 13.65 3.27 -13.55
C PHE A 8 13.30 4.35 -12.51
N PHE A 9 13.64 5.62 -12.78
CA PHE A 9 13.29 6.73 -11.88
C PHE A 9 11.79 6.91 -11.72
N ARG A 10 11.02 6.74 -12.80
CA ARG A 10 9.55 6.80 -12.75
C ARG A 10 8.98 5.71 -11.85
N VAL A 11 9.49 4.48 -11.95
CA VAL A 11 9.06 3.34 -11.12
C VAL A 11 9.35 3.60 -9.65
N ILE A 12 10.56 4.06 -9.31
CA ILE A 12 10.91 4.41 -7.92
C ILE A 12 9.95 5.45 -7.36
N HIS A 13 9.66 6.50 -8.14
CA HIS A 13 8.73 7.55 -7.72
C HIS A 13 7.33 6.99 -7.47
N GLN A 14 6.80 6.20 -8.40
CA GLN A 14 5.47 5.62 -8.29
C GLN A 14 5.34 4.63 -7.11
N VAL A 15 6.37 3.80 -6.88
CA VAL A 15 6.42 2.89 -5.73
C VAL A 15 6.49 3.67 -4.42
N SER A 16 7.28 4.74 -4.38
CA SER A 16 7.38 5.63 -3.23
C SER A 16 6.04 6.28 -2.91
N GLU A 17 5.36 6.87 -3.90
CA GLU A 17 4.03 7.47 -3.74
C GLU A 17 3.00 6.45 -3.25
N ALA A 18 2.97 5.25 -3.85
CA ALA A 18 2.07 4.18 -3.41
C ALA A 18 2.33 3.79 -1.95
N SER A 19 3.60 3.67 -1.55
CA SER A 19 4.01 3.35 -0.18
C SER A 19 3.60 4.43 0.81
N PHE A 20 3.84 5.71 0.46
CA PHE A 20 3.42 6.85 1.29
C PHE A 20 1.90 6.89 1.46
N LYS A 21 1.15 6.66 0.38
CA LYS A 21 -0.31 6.63 0.43
C LYS A 21 -0.83 5.49 1.32
N ASN A 22 -0.18 4.32 1.30
CA ASN A 22 -0.55 3.20 2.16
C ASN A 22 -0.33 3.53 3.64
N VAL A 23 0.80 4.16 3.98
CA VAL A 23 1.06 4.63 5.35
C VAL A 23 0.03 5.68 5.78
N GLN A 24 -0.27 6.65 4.92
CA GLN A 24 -1.30 7.67 5.21
C GLN A 24 -2.68 7.02 5.48
N ASN A 25 -3.08 6.06 4.65
CA ASN A 25 -4.34 5.35 4.83
C ASN A 25 -4.36 4.57 6.15
N ALA A 26 -3.26 3.88 6.50
CA ALA A 26 -3.17 3.14 7.76
C ALA A 26 -3.28 4.07 8.99
N LEU A 27 -2.66 5.26 8.93
CA LEU A 27 -2.78 6.27 9.98
C LEU A 27 -4.22 6.79 10.10
N GLN A 28 -4.90 7.03 8.98
CA GLN A 28 -6.31 7.45 8.99
C GLN A 28 -7.25 6.37 9.54
N ASP A 29 -7.05 5.12 9.13
CA ASP A 29 -7.82 3.97 9.60
C ASP A 29 -7.65 3.80 11.12
N ASN A 30 -6.41 3.93 11.63
CA ASN A 30 -6.11 3.90 13.06
C ASN A 30 -6.72 5.06 13.84
N ALA A 31 -6.65 6.29 13.30
CA ALA A 31 -7.26 7.46 13.94
C ALA A 31 -8.79 7.31 14.04
N LYS A 32 -9.41 6.79 12.98
CA LYS A 32 -10.85 6.48 12.96
C LYS A 32 -11.22 5.42 13.99
N ALA A 33 -10.48 4.30 14.04
CA ALA A 33 -10.72 3.23 15.02
C ALA A 33 -10.51 3.71 16.46
N THR A 34 -9.54 4.60 16.70
CA THR A 34 -9.29 5.23 18.00
C THR A 34 -10.49 6.09 18.41
N ASN A 35 -10.98 6.97 17.52
CA ASN A 35 -12.16 7.78 17.79
C ASN A 35 -13.41 6.94 18.03
N GLN A 36 -13.60 5.86 17.27
CA GLN A 36 -14.72 4.93 17.49
C GLN A 36 -14.61 4.22 18.85
N SER A 37 -13.39 3.81 19.23
CA SER A 37 -13.14 3.12 20.50
C SER A 37 -13.40 4.04 21.69
N TYR A 38 -12.95 5.31 21.60
CA TYR A 38 -13.21 6.32 22.63
C TYR A 38 -14.70 6.56 22.85
N ASN A 39 -15.49 6.53 21.78
CA ASN A 39 -16.94 6.72 21.84
C ASN A 39 -17.71 5.43 22.18
N SER A 40 -17.03 4.28 22.29
CA SER A 40 -17.69 3.01 22.60
C SER A 40 -18.07 2.96 24.08
N LYS A 41 -19.35 2.65 24.36
CA LYS A 41 -19.88 2.52 25.73
C LYS A 41 -19.64 1.14 26.34
N THR A 42 -19.12 0.19 25.56
CA THR A 42 -18.95 -1.21 26.00
C THR A 42 -17.59 -1.76 25.56
N ALA A 43 -17.06 -2.68 26.36
CA ALA A 43 -15.85 -3.44 26.02
C ALA A 43 -16.06 -4.26 24.74
N GLN A 44 -17.24 -4.87 24.56
CA GLN A 44 -17.57 -5.62 23.35
C GLN A 44 -17.53 -4.72 22.09
N GLY A 45 -17.98 -3.47 22.19
CA GLY A 45 -17.88 -2.49 21.11
C GLY A 45 -16.42 -2.20 20.73
N VAL A 46 -15.55 -2.04 21.73
CA VAL A 46 -14.11 -1.84 21.51
C VAL A 46 -13.48 -3.06 20.85
N PHE A 47 -13.79 -4.28 21.30
CA PHE A 47 -13.29 -5.51 20.67
C PHE A 47 -13.73 -5.66 19.22
N ARG A 48 -14.98 -5.28 18.90
CA ARG A 48 -15.46 -5.29 17.52
C ARG A 48 -14.68 -4.30 16.65
N ILE A 49 -14.47 -3.07 17.13
CA ILE A 49 -13.70 -2.05 16.41
C ILE A 49 -12.26 -2.52 16.15
N GLN A 50 -11.61 -3.16 17.14
CA GLN A 50 -10.27 -3.72 16.95
C GLN A 50 -10.26 -4.86 15.93
N ASN A 51 -11.26 -5.76 15.95
CA ASN A 51 -11.36 -6.87 14.99
C ASN A 51 -11.61 -6.36 13.56
N ASP A 52 -12.45 -5.33 13.42
CA ASP A 52 -12.75 -4.65 12.17
C ASP A 52 -11.55 -3.85 11.63
N LEU A 53 -10.59 -3.47 12.49
CA LEU A 53 -9.31 -2.88 12.07
C LEU A 53 -8.33 -3.98 11.61
N VAL A 54 -8.13 -5.03 12.40
CA VAL A 54 -7.05 -6.01 12.18
C VAL A 54 -7.28 -6.89 10.95
N LYS A 55 -8.49 -7.45 10.77
CA LYS A 55 -8.74 -8.40 9.66
C LYS A 55 -8.58 -7.76 8.28
N PRO A 56 -9.18 -6.58 8.00
CA PRO A 56 -9.01 -5.94 6.70
C PRO A 56 -7.58 -5.46 6.47
N SER A 57 -6.85 -5.08 7.53
CA SER A 57 -5.46 -4.62 7.42
C SER A 57 -4.54 -5.66 6.78
N TYR A 58 -4.68 -6.94 7.14
CA TYR A 58 -3.87 -8.00 6.57
C TYR A 58 -4.18 -8.25 5.09
N GLN A 59 -5.47 -8.28 4.71
CA GLN A 59 -5.85 -8.41 3.30
C GLN A 59 -5.37 -7.22 2.48
N LYS A 60 -5.47 -6.01 3.02
CA LYS A 60 -5.01 -4.78 2.38
C LYS A 60 -3.50 -4.82 2.16
N ALA A 61 -2.72 -5.26 3.16
CA ALA A 61 -1.27 -5.42 3.02
C ALA A 61 -0.86 -6.39 1.90
N ILE A 62 -1.57 -7.51 1.74
CA ILE A 62 -1.33 -8.48 0.66
C ILE A 62 -1.63 -7.84 -0.71
N ILE A 63 -2.78 -7.19 -0.85
CA ILE A 63 -3.19 -6.54 -2.11
C ILE A 63 -2.23 -5.41 -2.48
N ASP A 64 -1.85 -4.58 -1.51
CA ASP A 64 -0.91 -3.49 -1.70
C ASP A 64 0.48 -4.01 -2.09
N GLY A 65 0.93 -5.12 -1.47
CA GLY A 65 2.17 -5.80 -1.84
C GLY A 65 2.16 -6.34 -3.27
N GLN A 66 1.06 -6.98 -3.69
CA GLN A 66 0.86 -7.42 -5.07
C GLN A 66 0.91 -6.24 -6.04
N ARG A 67 0.22 -5.15 -5.73
CA ARG A 67 0.19 -3.94 -6.56
C ARG A 67 1.58 -3.32 -6.71
N ILE A 68 2.35 -3.20 -5.63
CA ILE A 68 3.73 -2.70 -5.67
C ILE A 68 4.60 -3.62 -6.54
N SER A 69 4.47 -4.95 -6.38
CA SER A 69 5.19 -5.93 -7.20
C SER A 69 4.88 -5.77 -8.69
N GLU A 70 3.61 -5.60 -9.06
CA GLU A 70 3.20 -5.37 -10.45
C GLU A 70 3.75 -4.05 -11.02
N MET A 71 3.79 -3.00 -10.19
CA MET A 71 4.40 -1.71 -10.54
C MET A 71 5.90 -1.81 -10.79
N THR A 72 6.58 -2.83 -10.22
CA THR A 72 8.00 -3.06 -10.48
C THR A 72 8.27 -3.99 -11.66
N VAL A 73 7.47 -5.05 -11.86
CA VAL A 73 7.78 -6.09 -12.87
C VAL A 73 7.53 -5.60 -14.31
N LYS A 74 6.35 -5.03 -14.61
CA LYS A 74 5.99 -4.62 -15.99
C LYS A 74 6.94 -3.57 -16.58
N PRO A 75 7.37 -2.54 -15.81
CA PRO A 75 8.31 -1.55 -16.34
C PRO A 75 9.72 -2.11 -16.51
N THR A 76 10.13 -3.07 -15.67
CA THR A 76 11.40 -3.78 -15.86
C THR A 76 11.38 -4.56 -17.17
N GLU A 77 10.33 -5.33 -17.46
CA GLU A 77 10.15 -6.04 -18.74
C GLU A 77 10.23 -5.07 -19.93
N THR A 78 9.56 -3.92 -19.82
CA THR A 78 9.60 -2.87 -20.86
C THR A 78 11.00 -2.26 -21.02
N ALA A 79 11.74 -2.08 -19.93
CA ALA A 79 13.09 -1.52 -19.95
C ALA A 79 14.16 -2.50 -20.48
N VAL A 80 13.95 -3.81 -20.34
CA VAL A 80 14.88 -4.84 -20.86
C VAL A 80 14.51 -5.38 -22.24
N ALA A 81 13.28 -5.20 -22.72
CA ALA A 81 12.87 -5.62 -24.08
C ALA A 81 13.83 -5.17 -25.20
N PRO A 82 14.35 -3.92 -25.22
CA PRO A 82 15.29 -3.47 -26.25
C PRO A 82 16.71 -4.04 -26.14
N ILE A 83 17.01 -4.82 -25.09
CA ILE A 83 18.32 -5.47 -24.89
C ILE A 83 18.34 -6.86 -25.54
N TYR A 84 17.17 -7.45 -25.80
CA TYR A 84 17.02 -8.79 -26.35
C TYR A 84 16.54 -8.82 -27.83
N GLU A 85 16.36 -7.66 -28.46
CA GLU A 85 16.17 -7.48 -29.92
C GLU A 85 17.48 -6.97 -30.57
#